data_AF-A0AB34J8B3-F1
#
_entry.id   AF-A0AB34J8B3-F1
#
_cell.length_a   1.000
_cell.length_b   1.000
_cell.length_c   1.000
_cell.angle_alpha   90.00
_cell.angle_beta   90.00
_cell.angle_gamma   90.00
#
_symmetry.space_group_name_H-M   'P 1'
#
loop_
_entity.id
_entity.type
_entity.pdbx_description
1 polymer ?
#
loop_
_entity_poly.entity_id
_entity_poly.type
_entity_poly.pdbx_seq_one_letter_code
_entity_poly.pdbx_strand_id
1 'polypeptide(L)'
;MRAALSLAVAVQPCAAGLRPPAWLSSAASKVLSRPPKPAPPLEPEPPQLTWIVYALLATLLAVAAAVLIERYRRRKSGAAASSAKLAPPATHQRKEDSAKAACQASPSGSTLLRAWSPPEPREEYHVASTFHRAEPAKGLTHLSRKDSDPLICTGGTEAEGCSEDSRTDSSEKSVNGGFDAVQLEQLAGQLGSAHPALAEKALTWVSTLARGISPHIDATEFSEGTLTIRLRYPLSGEIATRSRVPVSFELDTTIRVAAEVDHTKAAVLVLQGIGIAPIEGASEVYNRLLPVWQGCETTEAKAEKAWEWWLRHKGEFEDTKLWRLVESLAGLRTASLIPKRGFMDILMGCICVTRSRATTLRYSFFADTTTTQVKCTTSHHPAISNPASEVYDPDAEWKSSTARDIATRNVTDSVNRELAEKFAKSGINFSLLFSDVEEKGIKGASPDVVAKLFQQSLAVGGATHLDRMVGAMKWQRDDPTFKATGDHGRVLWREATK
;
A
#
# COMPACT_ATOMS: atom_id res chain seq x y z
N MET A 1 -22.00 -20.21 -33.97
CA MET A 1 -21.59 -21.52 -33.43
C MET A 1 -21.49 -22.62 -34.50
N ARG A 2 -22.54 -22.91 -35.29
CA ARG A 2 -22.44 -23.84 -36.45
C ARG A 2 -21.38 -23.41 -37.47
N ALA A 3 -21.36 -22.13 -37.85
CA ALA A 3 -20.32 -21.59 -38.74
C ALA A 3 -18.90 -21.69 -38.15
N ALA A 4 -18.73 -21.47 -36.85
CA ALA A 4 -17.44 -21.60 -36.16
C ALA A 4 -16.97 -23.06 -36.05
N LEU A 5 -17.89 -24.01 -35.88
CA LEU A 5 -17.60 -25.46 -35.91
C LEU A 5 -17.26 -25.95 -37.33
N SER A 6 -17.96 -25.46 -38.36
CA SER A 6 -17.63 -25.74 -39.76
C SER A 6 -16.26 -25.16 -40.16
N LEU A 7 -15.93 -23.96 -39.65
CA LEU A 7 -14.63 -23.34 -39.88
C LEU A 7 -13.50 -24.06 -39.12
N ALA A 8 -13.76 -24.54 -37.90
CA ALA A 8 -12.79 -25.33 -37.13
C ALA A 8 -12.51 -26.72 -37.74
N VAL A 9 -13.47 -27.29 -38.48
CA VAL A 9 -13.28 -28.52 -39.27
C VAL A 9 -12.60 -28.24 -40.61
N ALA A 10 -12.83 -27.07 -41.22
CA ALA A 10 -12.24 -26.69 -42.51
C ALA A 10 -10.81 -26.13 -42.39
N VAL A 11 -10.46 -25.51 -41.25
CA VAL A 11 -9.14 -24.93 -40.99
C VAL A 11 -8.35 -25.86 -40.08
N GLN A 12 -7.97 -27.02 -40.61
CA GLN A 12 -6.85 -27.80 -40.09
C GLN A 12 -5.77 -27.90 -41.16
N PRO A 13 -4.49 -27.63 -40.83
CA PRO A 13 -3.42 -27.74 -41.81
C PRO A 13 -3.20 -29.21 -42.17
N CYS A 14 -3.09 -29.50 -43.47
CA CYS A 14 -2.71 -30.80 -44.06
C CYS A 14 -1.30 -31.31 -43.67
N ALA A 15 -0.73 -30.86 -42.55
CA ALA A 15 0.59 -31.22 -42.08
C ALA A 15 0.50 -31.87 -40.70
N ALA A 16 0.44 -33.21 -40.71
CA ALA A 16 0.50 -34.18 -39.62
C ALA A 16 -0.80 -34.99 -39.51
N GLY A 17 -0.78 -36.21 -40.04
CA GLY A 17 -1.90 -37.16 -40.09
C GLY A 17 -2.39 -37.67 -38.73
N LEU A 18 -2.77 -36.76 -37.83
CA LEU A 18 -3.41 -37.08 -36.56
C LEU A 18 -4.93 -37.17 -36.78
N ARG A 19 -5.50 -38.34 -36.52
CA ARG A 19 -6.96 -38.51 -36.51
C ARG A 19 -7.56 -37.72 -35.33
N PRO A 20 -8.70 -37.03 -35.51
CA PRO A 20 -9.36 -36.33 -34.43
C PRO A 20 -9.84 -37.32 -33.35
N PRO A 21 -9.88 -36.89 -32.08
CA PRO A 21 -10.40 -37.72 -31.01
C PRO A 21 -11.91 -37.95 -31.20
N ALA A 22 -12.38 -39.19 -30.97
CA ALA A 22 -13.73 -39.66 -31.32
C ALA A 22 -14.88 -38.81 -30.75
N TRP A 23 -14.66 -38.10 -29.64
CA TRP A 23 -15.66 -37.21 -29.04
C TRP A 23 -15.96 -35.98 -29.91
N LEU A 24 -14.99 -35.51 -30.71
CA LEU A 24 -15.15 -34.34 -31.58
C LEU A 24 -16.03 -34.66 -32.80
N SER A 25 -15.88 -35.87 -33.35
CA SER A 25 -16.74 -36.38 -34.43
C SER A 25 -18.18 -36.66 -33.94
N SER A 26 -18.33 -37.16 -32.70
CA SER A 26 -19.65 -37.38 -32.09
C SER A 26 -20.39 -36.06 -31.81
N ALA A 27 -19.67 -35.04 -31.33
CA ALA A 27 -20.24 -33.71 -31.08
C ALA A 27 -20.65 -33.00 -32.38
N ALA A 28 -19.84 -33.09 -33.44
CA ALA A 28 -20.16 -32.50 -34.73
C ALA A 28 -21.41 -33.14 -35.37
N SER A 29 -21.52 -34.48 -35.31
CA SER A 29 -22.68 -35.22 -35.83
C SER A 29 -23.98 -34.86 -35.11
N LYS A 30 -23.96 -34.74 -33.78
CA LYS A 30 -25.13 -34.33 -32.96
C LYS A 30 -25.60 -32.89 -33.21
N VAL A 31 -24.70 -31.99 -33.64
CA VAL A 31 -25.03 -30.58 -33.90
C VAL A 31 -25.58 -30.39 -35.32
N LEU A 32 -25.13 -31.22 -36.27
CA LEU A 32 -25.55 -31.18 -37.67
C LEU A 32 -26.89 -31.88 -37.93
N SER A 33 -27.28 -32.86 -37.11
CA SER A 33 -28.54 -33.60 -37.29
C SER A 33 -29.81 -32.91 -36.75
N ARG A 34 -29.68 -31.74 -36.12
CA ARG A 34 -30.85 -31.01 -35.60
C ARG A 34 -31.56 -30.22 -36.72
N PRO A 35 -32.89 -30.41 -36.91
CA PRO A 35 -33.66 -29.67 -37.90
C PRO A 35 -33.59 -28.15 -37.64
N PRO A 36 -33.65 -27.31 -38.68
CA PRO A 36 -33.57 -25.87 -38.53
C PRO A 36 -34.77 -25.35 -37.73
N LYS A 37 -34.47 -24.64 -36.64
CA LYS A 37 -35.48 -23.92 -35.85
C LYS A 37 -35.95 -22.72 -36.68
N PRO A 38 -37.26 -22.37 -36.70
CA PRO A 38 -37.75 -21.22 -37.44
C PRO A 38 -37.01 -19.95 -37.04
N ALA A 39 -36.70 -19.11 -38.03
CA ALA A 39 -35.86 -17.94 -37.88
C ALA A 39 -36.52 -16.90 -36.95
N PRO A 40 -35.85 -16.46 -35.86
CA PRO A 40 -36.29 -15.29 -35.11
C PRO A 40 -36.14 -14.01 -35.97
N PRO A 41 -36.89 -12.93 -35.64
CA PRO A 41 -36.82 -11.67 -36.37
C PRO A 41 -35.39 -11.13 -36.40
N LEU A 42 -35.03 -10.53 -37.55
CA LEU A 42 -33.71 -9.96 -37.82
C LEU A 42 -33.37 -8.87 -36.78
N GLU A 43 -32.50 -9.21 -35.84
CA GLU A 43 -31.79 -8.23 -35.02
C GLU A 43 -30.87 -7.37 -35.92
N PRO A 44 -30.71 -6.07 -35.61
CA PRO A 44 -29.85 -5.19 -36.39
C PRO A 44 -28.42 -5.73 -36.41
N GLU A 45 -27.80 -5.72 -37.59
CA GLU A 45 -26.41 -6.16 -37.75
C GLU A 45 -25.51 -5.42 -36.75
N PRO A 46 -24.68 -6.14 -35.97
CA PRO A 46 -23.75 -5.50 -35.07
C PRO A 46 -22.81 -4.62 -35.90
N PRO A 47 -22.46 -3.41 -35.43
CA PRO A 47 -21.64 -2.47 -36.19
C PRO A 47 -20.33 -3.15 -36.62
N GLN A 48 -19.88 -2.88 -37.85
CA GLN A 48 -18.68 -3.47 -38.46
C GLN A 48 -17.42 -3.40 -37.55
N LEU A 49 -17.37 -2.42 -36.65
CA LEU A 49 -16.37 -2.29 -35.58
C LEU A 49 -16.25 -3.52 -34.67
N THR A 50 -17.35 -4.22 -34.38
CA THR A 50 -17.35 -5.39 -33.49
C THR A 50 -16.53 -6.54 -34.08
N TRP A 51 -16.64 -6.76 -35.40
CA TRP A 51 -15.88 -7.79 -36.10
C TRP A 51 -14.39 -7.48 -36.17
N ILE A 52 -14.03 -6.20 -36.34
CA ILE A 52 -12.63 -5.74 -36.34
C ILE A 52 -12.00 -5.98 -34.96
N VAL A 53 -12.73 -5.67 -33.87
CA VAL A 53 -12.26 -5.92 -32.50
C VAL A 53 -12.05 -7.41 -32.24
N TYR A 54 -12.98 -8.28 -32.66
CA TYR A 54 -12.82 -9.72 -32.51
C TYR A 54 -11.65 -10.28 -33.33
N ALA A 55 -11.42 -9.78 -34.55
CA ALA A 55 -10.29 -10.17 -35.38
C ALA A 55 -8.94 -9.77 -34.77
N LEU A 56 -8.85 -8.55 -34.21
CA LEU A 56 -7.67 -8.08 -33.49
C LEU A 56 -7.39 -8.92 -32.23
N LEU A 57 -8.42 -9.21 -31.43
CA LEU A 57 -8.31 -10.06 -30.24
C LEU A 57 -7.84 -11.48 -30.58
N ALA A 58 -8.40 -12.08 -31.63
CA ALA A 58 -7.99 -13.40 -32.09
C ALA A 58 -6.53 -13.41 -32.56
N THR A 59 -6.09 -12.37 -33.27
CA THR A 59 -4.70 -12.23 -33.75
C THR A 59 -3.72 -12.07 -32.58
N LEU A 60 -4.06 -11.25 -31.58
CA LEU A 60 -3.24 -11.08 -30.37
C LEU A 60 -3.10 -12.38 -29.57
N LEU A 61 -4.20 -13.14 -29.43
CA LEU A 61 -4.17 -14.45 -28.76
C LEU A 61 -3.31 -15.47 -29.53
N ALA A 62 -3.37 -15.47 -30.86
CA ALA A 62 -2.53 -16.34 -31.68
C ALA A 62 -1.03 -16.02 -31.54
N VAL A 63 -0.66 -14.74 -31.52
CA VAL A 63 0.72 -14.29 -31.29
C VAL A 63 1.20 -14.68 -29.90
N ALA A 64 0.39 -14.45 -28.85
CA ALA A 64 0.72 -14.84 -27.48
C ALA A 64 0.95 -16.35 -27.36
N ALA A 65 0.08 -17.17 -27.99
CA ALA A 65 0.23 -18.63 -28.02
C ALA A 65 1.53 -19.04 -28.73
N ALA A 66 1.88 -18.43 -29.86
CA ALA A 66 3.11 -18.72 -30.59
C ALA A 66 4.37 -18.42 -29.75
N VAL A 67 4.39 -17.29 -29.03
CA VAL A 67 5.50 -16.91 -28.13
C VAL A 67 5.64 -17.91 -26.97
N LEU A 68 4.53 -18.36 -26.39
CA LEU A 68 4.55 -19.36 -25.32
C LEU A 68 5.05 -20.73 -25.80
N ILE A 69 4.63 -21.16 -26.99
CA ILE A 69 5.11 -22.40 -27.61
C ILE A 69 6.61 -22.33 -27.88
N GLU A 70 7.12 -21.20 -28.38
CA GLU A 70 8.54 -21.01 -28.64
C GLU A 70 9.37 -20.99 -27.36
N ARG A 71 8.90 -20.32 -26.30
CA ARG A 71 9.53 -20.38 -24.96
C ARG A 71 9.58 -21.80 -24.41
N TYR A 72 8.50 -22.56 -24.59
CA TYR A 72 8.44 -23.96 -24.17
C TYR A 72 9.44 -24.83 -24.93
N ARG A 73 9.56 -24.65 -26.26
CA ARG A 73 10.57 -25.34 -27.08
C ARG A 73 11.99 -25.05 -26.62
N ARG A 74 12.32 -23.77 -26.35
CA ARG A 74 13.65 -23.36 -25.86
C ARG A 74 14.00 -23.95 -24.50
N ARG A 75 13.02 -24.07 -23.58
CA ARG A 75 13.24 -24.75 -22.30
C ARG A 75 13.50 -26.24 -22.47
N LYS A 76 12.76 -26.89 -23.39
CA LYS A 76 12.91 -28.32 -23.65
C LYS A 76 14.25 -28.65 -24.34
N SER A 77 14.71 -27.80 -25.27
CA SER A 77 16.03 -27.98 -25.90
C SER A 77 17.19 -27.65 -24.97
N GLY A 78 17.04 -26.66 -24.09
CA GLY A 78 18.04 -26.34 -23.06
C GLY A 78 18.23 -27.44 -22.02
N ALA A 79 17.16 -28.13 -21.63
CA ALA A 79 17.22 -29.25 -20.69
C ALA A 79 17.90 -30.51 -21.24
N ALA A 80 17.90 -30.70 -22.57
CA ALA A 80 18.60 -31.82 -23.21
C ALA A 80 20.12 -31.60 -23.29
N ALA A 81 20.58 -30.35 -23.36
CA ALA A 81 22.01 -30.02 -23.44
C ALA A 81 22.76 -30.16 -22.09
N SER A 82 22.05 -30.11 -20.96
CA SER A 82 22.67 -30.15 -19.62
C SER A 82 22.89 -31.56 -19.07
N SER A 83 22.47 -32.62 -19.77
CA SER A 83 22.60 -34.01 -19.30
C SER A 83 23.82 -34.77 -19.88
N ALA A 84 24.67 -34.14 -20.68
CA ALA A 84 25.73 -34.82 -21.44
C ALA A 84 27.17 -34.59 -20.93
N LYS A 85 27.39 -33.99 -19.75
CA LYS A 85 28.74 -33.78 -19.20
C LYS A 85 28.80 -34.11 -17.71
N LEU A 86 28.94 -35.38 -17.38
CA LEU A 86 29.43 -35.85 -16.08
C LEU A 86 30.24 -37.13 -16.33
N ALA A 87 31.53 -36.95 -16.59
CA ALA A 87 32.55 -37.98 -16.45
C ALA A 87 33.58 -37.47 -15.42
N PRO A 88 34.04 -38.28 -14.46
CA PRO A 88 34.93 -37.82 -13.40
C PRO A 88 36.40 -37.88 -13.86
N PRO A 89 37.27 -36.94 -13.44
CA PRO A 89 38.69 -37.09 -13.69
C PRO A 89 39.40 -37.85 -12.55
N ALA A 90 40.35 -38.67 -12.96
CA ALA A 90 41.27 -39.41 -12.12
C ALA A 90 42.38 -38.50 -11.53
N THR A 91 42.88 -38.95 -10.39
CA THR A 91 44.04 -38.47 -9.62
C THR A 91 45.38 -38.57 -10.36
N HIS A 92 46.26 -37.56 -10.24
CA HIS A 92 47.72 -37.73 -10.01
C HIS A 92 48.47 -36.40 -9.73
N GLN A 93 49.12 -36.36 -8.55
CA GLN A 93 50.51 -35.95 -8.20
C GLN A 93 51.31 -34.85 -8.96
N ARG A 94 51.72 -33.83 -8.16
CA ARG A 94 53.12 -33.42 -7.78
C ARG A 94 53.94 -32.44 -8.65
N LYS A 95 54.68 -31.59 -7.90
CA LYS A 95 55.83 -30.66 -8.16
C LYS A 95 55.46 -29.19 -8.41
N GLU A 96 55.76 -28.27 -7.51
CA GLU A 96 57.04 -27.63 -7.11
C GLU A 96 57.56 -26.53 -8.07
N ASP A 97 57.86 -25.39 -7.43
CA ASP A 97 58.80 -24.32 -7.77
C ASP A 97 58.40 -23.03 -8.53
N SER A 98 58.64 -21.92 -7.78
CA SER A 98 59.32 -20.68 -8.17
C SER A 98 58.57 -19.48 -8.78
N ALA A 99 58.31 -18.52 -7.90
CA ALA A 99 58.85 -17.14 -7.86
C ALA A 99 58.67 -16.12 -9.02
N LYS A 100 58.19 -14.94 -8.57
CA LYS A 100 58.55 -13.54 -8.93
C LYS A 100 57.95 -12.86 -10.19
N ALA A 101 57.11 -11.86 -9.87
CA ALA A 101 57.30 -10.42 -10.14
C ALA A 101 56.44 -9.70 -11.21
N ALA A 102 56.06 -8.48 -10.79
CA ALA A 102 55.80 -7.25 -11.56
C ALA A 102 54.37 -6.94 -12.07
N CYS A 103 53.75 -5.97 -11.37
CA CYS A 103 53.29 -4.65 -11.84
C CYS A 103 52.55 -4.46 -13.19
N GLN A 104 51.46 -3.69 -13.06
CA GLN A 104 50.87 -2.69 -13.97
C GLN A 104 49.63 -3.03 -14.83
N ALA A 105 48.71 -2.04 -14.79
CA ALA A 105 47.68 -1.66 -15.76
C ALA A 105 46.29 -2.35 -15.73
N SER A 106 45.32 -1.63 -15.16
CA SER A 106 43.94 -1.49 -15.66
C SER A 106 43.92 -0.78 -17.03
N PRO A 107 42.79 -0.67 -17.79
CA PRO A 107 41.43 -1.17 -17.53
C PRO A 107 40.78 -1.89 -18.74
N SER A 108 39.72 -2.66 -18.51
CA SER A 108 38.58 -2.68 -19.44
C SER A 108 37.35 -3.32 -18.78
N GLY A 109 36.22 -2.62 -18.92
CA GLY A 109 34.96 -3.01 -18.31
C GLY A 109 34.35 -4.25 -18.95
N SER A 110 33.68 -5.04 -18.12
CA SER A 110 32.50 -5.78 -18.55
C SER A 110 31.57 -5.98 -17.37
N THR A 111 30.32 -5.61 -17.63
CA THR A 111 29.16 -5.64 -16.75
C THR A 111 28.83 -7.08 -16.37
N LEU A 112 28.89 -7.42 -15.08
CA LEU A 112 28.31 -8.65 -14.55
C LEU A 112 27.30 -8.31 -13.45
N LEU A 113 26.02 -8.48 -13.80
CA LEU A 113 24.89 -8.57 -12.87
C LEU A 113 25.16 -9.70 -11.87
N ARG A 114 25.62 -9.35 -10.67
CA ARG A 114 25.59 -10.27 -9.52
C ARG A 114 24.17 -10.32 -8.98
N ALA A 115 23.58 -11.52 -9.00
CA ALA A 115 22.39 -11.83 -8.24
C ALA A 115 22.66 -11.57 -6.75
N TRP A 116 21.81 -10.76 -6.13
CA TRP A 116 21.85 -10.45 -4.71
C TRP A 116 21.44 -11.70 -3.92
N SER A 117 22.33 -12.21 -3.08
CA SER A 117 22.02 -13.22 -2.07
C SER A 117 22.02 -12.54 -0.69
N PRO A 118 21.02 -12.76 0.16
CA PRO A 118 20.99 -12.18 1.50
C PRO A 118 22.15 -12.73 2.35
N PRO A 119 22.73 -11.93 3.26
CA PRO A 119 23.77 -12.43 4.17
C PRO A 119 23.16 -13.37 5.21
N GLU A 120 23.88 -14.45 5.53
CA GLU A 120 23.61 -15.32 6.68
C GLU A 120 23.80 -14.54 7.99
N PRO A 121 23.03 -14.86 9.05
CA PRO A 121 23.18 -14.21 10.35
C PRO A 121 24.52 -14.60 10.98
N ARG A 122 25.34 -13.61 11.33
CA ARG A 122 26.56 -13.81 12.10
C ARG A 122 26.30 -13.70 13.59
N GLU A 123 26.96 -14.60 14.30
CA GLU A 123 26.97 -14.82 15.74
C GLU A 123 27.35 -13.58 16.56
N GLU A 124 26.84 -13.59 17.79
CA GLU A 124 26.94 -12.62 18.86
C GLU A 124 28.38 -12.17 19.14
N TYR A 125 28.59 -10.85 19.21
CA TYR A 125 29.78 -10.27 19.85
C TYR A 125 29.38 -9.71 21.22
N HIS A 126 29.88 -10.38 22.27
CA HIS A 126 30.00 -9.78 23.60
C HIS A 126 31.03 -8.64 23.56
N VAL A 127 30.60 -7.43 23.89
CA VAL A 127 31.52 -6.33 24.24
C VAL A 127 31.36 -6.04 25.72
N ALA A 128 32.40 -6.36 26.48
CA ALA A 128 32.60 -5.89 27.84
C ALA A 128 32.92 -4.39 27.82
N SER A 129 32.17 -3.60 28.59
CA SER A 129 32.49 -2.21 28.89
C SER A 129 32.94 -2.10 30.35
N THR A 130 34.07 -1.43 30.57
CA THR A 130 34.59 -1.09 31.90
C THR A 130 35.00 0.38 31.95
N PHE A 131 34.38 1.09 32.92
CA PHE A 131 34.76 2.33 33.62
C PHE A 131 34.93 3.63 32.78
N HIS A 132 34.30 4.75 33.13
CA HIS A 132 34.57 5.50 34.37
C HIS A 132 33.35 6.03 35.13
N ARG A 133 33.57 6.00 36.45
CA ARG A 133 32.75 6.40 37.59
C ARG A 133 32.85 7.90 37.82
N ALA A 134 31.71 8.59 37.95
CA ALA A 134 31.59 9.83 38.70
C ALA A 134 30.23 9.81 39.44
N GLU A 135 30.28 9.89 40.76
CA GLU A 135 29.15 9.79 41.68
C GLU A 135 29.48 10.72 42.88
N PRO A 136 28.52 11.15 43.73
CA PRO A 136 27.36 11.98 43.41
C PRO A 136 27.18 13.15 44.41
N ALA A 137 26.24 14.06 44.13
CA ALA A 137 25.63 14.93 45.14
C ALA A 137 24.21 14.46 45.47
N LYS A 138 23.99 14.22 46.76
CA LYS A 138 22.78 13.66 47.39
C LYS A 138 21.63 14.67 47.43
N GLY A 139 20.40 14.16 47.33
CA GLY A 139 19.17 14.87 47.69
C GLY A 139 17.95 13.96 47.62
N LEU A 140 17.58 13.36 48.75
CA LEU A 140 16.43 12.48 48.97
C LEU A 140 15.08 13.14 48.61
N THR A 141 14.15 12.35 48.08
CA THR A 141 12.94 11.92 48.83
C THR A 141 12.28 10.70 48.17
N HIS A 142 12.05 9.68 49.00
CA HIS A 142 11.24 8.49 48.77
C HIS A 142 9.76 8.83 48.55
N LEU A 143 9.10 8.17 47.59
CA LEU A 143 7.74 7.66 47.77
C LEU A 143 7.61 6.30 47.06
N SER A 144 7.19 5.32 47.85
CA SER A 144 7.01 3.91 47.52
C SER A 144 5.56 3.63 47.16
N ARG A 145 5.34 2.79 46.14
CA ARG A 145 4.21 1.86 45.88
C ARG A 145 4.29 1.44 44.41
N LYS A 146 3.87 0.26 43.96
CA LYS A 146 3.56 -1.06 44.54
C LYS A 146 3.35 -1.94 43.29
N ASP A 147 3.93 -3.13 43.33
CA ASP A 147 3.67 -4.31 42.49
C ASP A 147 2.31 -4.34 41.76
N SER A 148 2.36 -4.61 40.46
CA SER A 148 1.26 -5.24 39.72
C SER A 148 1.84 -6.23 38.72
N ASP A 149 1.68 -7.51 39.04
CA ASP A 149 2.01 -8.68 38.22
C ASP A 149 1.24 -8.67 36.87
N PRO A 150 1.82 -9.24 35.79
CA PRO A 150 1.11 -9.46 34.55
C PRO A 150 0.26 -10.74 34.62
N LEU A 151 -1.04 -10.59 34.32
CA LEU A 151 -1.99 -11.69 34.12
C LEU A 151 -1.57 -12.56 32.93
N ILE A 152 -1.19 -13.80 33.22
CA ILE A 152 -1.03 -14.89 32.27
C ILE A 152 -2.41 -15.51 32.05
N CYS A 153 -2.94 -15.44 30.82
CA CYS A 153 -4.11 -16.22 30.42
C CYS A 153 -3.65 -17.56 29.84
N THR A 154 -3.81 -18.64 30.61
CA THR A 154 -3.70 -20.03 30.13
C THR A 154 -5.08 -20.64 29.89
N GLY A 155 -5.27 -21.18 28.69
CA GLY A 155 -5.89 -22.49 28.45
C GLY A 155 -7.42 -22.56 28.26
N GLY A 156 -7.84 -23.44 27.34
CA GLY A 156 -9.14 -24.11 27.44
C GLY A 156 -9.92 -24.27 26.13
N THR A 157 -9.54 -25.25 25.32
CA THR A 157 -10.46 -25.94 24.40
C THR A 157 -11.35 -26.89 25.19
N GLU A 158 -12.67 -26.82 25.01
CA GLU A 158 -13.58 -27.98 24.95
C GLU A 158 -14.98 -27.56 24.50
N ALA A 159 -15.66 -28.51 23.86
CA ALA A 159 -16.95 -28.38 23.19
C ALA A 159 -18.07 -29.07 24.00
N GLU A 160 -19.31 -28.64 23.76
CA GLU A 160 -20.65 -29.15 24.18
C GLU A 160 -21.46 -27.93 24.71
N GLY A 161 -22.70 -27.62 24.36
CA GLY A 161 -23.86 -28.39 23.88
C GLY A 161 -25.06 -27.98 24.77
N CYS A 162 -26.17 -27.52 24.17
CA CYS A 162 -27.45 -27.10 24.81
C CYS A 162 -27.42 -25.74 25.56
N SER A 163 -28.46 -24.90 25.63
CA SER A 163 -29.86 -24.91 25.20
C SER A 163 -30.36 -23.46 25.15
N GLU A 164 -31.44 -23.23 24.39
CA GLU A 164 -32.22 -21.99 24.40
C GLU A 164 -32.67 -21.62 25.82
N ASP A 165 -32.51 -20.34 26.19
CA ASP A 165 -33.42 -19.70 27.13
C ASP A 165 -33.50 -18.20 26.86
N SER A 166 -34.71 -17.79 26.51
CA SER A 166 -35.16 -16.42 26.30
C SER A 166 -35.21 -15.66 27.62
N ARG A 167 -34.42 -14.59 27.75
CA ARG A 167 -34.72 -13.52 28.71
C ARG A 167 -34.31 -12.17 28.14
N THR A 168 -35.34 -11.43 27.75
CA THR A 168 -35.36 -9.99 27.53
C THR A 168 -35.01 -9.27 28.83
N ASP A 169 -33.87 -8.60 28.86
CA ASP A 169 -33.60 -7.55 29.84
C ASP A 169 -33.44 -6.22 29.11
N SER A 170 -34.53 -5.47 29.16
CA SER A 170 -34.69 -4.12 28.65
C SER A 170 -34.29 -3.13 29.73
N SER A 171 -33.04 -2.65 29.72
CA SER A 171 -32.68 -1.25 30.05
C SER A 171 -31.15 -1.03 30.07
N GLU A 172 -30.47 -1.23 28.93
CA GLU A 172 -29.27 -0.44 28.69
C GLU A 172 -29.70 0.93 28.19
N LYS A 173 -29.68 1.93 29.07
CA LYS A 173 -29.61 3.33 28.64
C LYS A 173 -28.28 3.47 27.89
N SER A 174 -28.36 3.32 26.57
CA SER A 174 -27.33 3.67 25.61
C SER A 174 -26.99 5.15 25.76
N VAL A 175 -26.10 5.47 26.69
CA VAL A 175 -25.25 6.67 26.64
C VAL A 175 -24.12 6.38 25.65
N ASN A 176 -24.48 5.92 24.45
CA ASN A 176 -23.59 6.07 23.31
C ASN A 176 -23.92 7.46 22.79
N GLY A 177 -23.00 8.42 23.01
CA GLY A 177 -22.98 9.72 22.33
C GLY A 177 -22.80 9.51 20.83
N GLY A 178 -23.81 8.89 20.22
CA GLY A 178 -23.81 8.37 18.89
C GLY A 178 -23.85 9.53 17.93
N PHE A 179 -22.85 9.60 17.08
CA PHE A 179 -22.88 10.39 15.87
C PHE A 179 -24.24 10.24 15.18
N ASP A 180 -25.02 11.32 15.15
CA ASP A 180 -26.43 11.30 14.78
C ASP A 180 -26.58 11.41 13.25
N ALA A 181 -27.42 10.53 12.68
CA ALA A 181 -27.79 10.58 11.27
C ALA A 181 -28.39 11.96 10.89
N VAL A 182 -29.08 12.62 11.82
CA VAL A 182 -29.65 13.96 11.63
C VAL A 182 -28.56 14.99 11.30
N GLN A 183 -27.39 14.92 11.95
CA GLN A 183 -26.30 15.87 11.71
C GLN A 183 -25.65 15.66 10.34
N LEU A 184 -25.59 14.41 9.87
CA LEU A 184 -25.17 14.11 8.51
C LEU A 184 -26.17 14.60 7.47
N GLU A 185 -27.47 14.46 7.73
CA GLU A 185 -28.52 14.99 6.85
C GLU A 185 -28.47 16.51 6.77
N GLN A 186 -28.19 17.19 7.88
CA GLN A 186 -27.98 18.65 7.91
C GLN A 186 -26.76 19.06 7.09
N LEU A 187 -25.64 18.36 7.22
CA LEU A 187 -24.44 18.57 6.40
C LEU A 187 -24.71 18.28 4.91
N ALA A 188 -25.51 17.24 4.62
CA ALA A 188 -25.95 16.89 3.28
C ALA A 188 -26.78 18.01 2.64
N GLY A 189 -27.66 18.64 3.41
CA GLY A 189 -28.46 19.77 2.98
C GLY A 189 -27.63 20.94 2.44
N GLN A 190 -26.41 21.14 2.95
CA GLN A 190 -25.50 22.19 2.48
C GLN A 190 -24.82 21.90 1.15
N LEU A 191 -24.52 20.64 0.87
CA LEU A 191 -23.98 20.23 -0.43
C LEU A 191 -25.03 20.34 -1.55
N GLY A 192 -26.30 20.54 -1.16
CA GLY A 192 -27.41 20.84 -2.06
C GLY A 192 -27.69 19.74 -3.08
N SER A 193 -28.65 20.01 -3.97
CA SER A 193 -29.00 19.11 -5.08
C SER A 193 -28.06 19.19 -6.28
N ALA A 194 -26.97 19.97 -6.20
CA ALA A 194 -26.14 20.26 -7.36
C ALA A 194 -25.56 18.97 -7.98
N HIS A 195 -25.02 18.07 -7.14
CA HIS A 195 -24.60 16.73 -7.56
C HIS A 195 -24.75 15.70 -6.41
N PRO A 196 -25.90 15.00 -6.34
CA PRO A 196 -26.17 14.02 -5.26
C PRO A 196 -25.10 12.94 -5.12
N ALA A 197 -24.52 12.48 -6.24
CA ALA A 197 -23.46 11.47 -6.23
C ALA A 197 -22.16 11.97 -5.58
N LEU A 198 -21.78 13.24 -5.79
CA LEU A 198 -20.59 13.81 -5.14
C LEU A 198 -20.83 14.03 -3.65
N ALA A 199 -22.03 14.52 -3.30
CA ALA A 199 -22.43 14.71 -1.92
C ALA A 199 -22.43 13.38 -1.15
N GLU A 200 -22.99 12.30 -1.73
CA GLU A 200 -22.97 10.96 -1.14
C GLU A 200 -21.54 10.50 -0.82
N LYS A 201 -20.58 10.71 -1.75
CA LYS A 201 -19.17 10.32 -1.53
C LYS A 201 -18.49 11.16 -0.44
N ALA A 202 -18.75 12.46 -0.38
CA ALA A 202 -18.26 13.33 0.68
C ALA A 202 -18.81 12.92 2.05
N LEU A 203 -20.13 12.70 2.16
CA LEU A 203 -20.79 12.28 3.39
C LEU A 203 -20.37 10.87 3.83
N THR A 204 -20.12 9.97 2.88
CA THR A 204 -19.57 8.64 3.15
C THR A 204 -18.23 8.76 3.87
N TRP A 205 -17.37 9.69 3.47
CA TRP A 205 -16.10 9.93 4.15
C TRP A 205 -16.31 10.43 5.58
N VAL A 206 -17.18 11.43 5.79
CA VAL A 206 -17.49 11.97 7.14
C VAL A 206 -18.05 10.88 8.05
N SER A 207 -19.03 10.12 7.56
CA SER A 207 -19.62 8.99 8.28
C SER A 207 -18.58 7.92 8.63
N THR A 208 -17.67 7.63 7.70
CA THR A 208 -16.60 6.65 7.89
C THR A 208 -15.62 7.07 8.98
N LEU A 209 -15.20 8.34 8.96
CA LEU A 209 -14.36 8.91 10.01
C LEU A 209 -15.06 8.86 11.37
N ALA A 210 -16.28 9.42 11.45
CA ALA A 210 -17.04 9.49 12.70
C ALA A 210 -17.32 8.11 13.30
N ARG A 211 -17.67 7.11 12.48
CA ARG A 211 -17.82 5.73 12.95
C ARG A 211 -16.50 5.17 13.46
N GLY A 212 -15.41 5.42 12.74
CA GLY A 212 -14.08 4.93 13.10
C GLY A 212 -13.53 5.48 14.40
N ILE A 213 -13.97 6.67 14.80
CA ILE A 213 -13.57 7.31 16.06
C ILE A 213 -14.71 7.35 17.10
N SER A 214 -15.85 6.72 16.81
CA SER A 214 -17.04 6.78 17.68
C SER A 214 -16.79 6.42 19.14
N PRO A 215 -15.92 5.44 19.49
CA PRO A 215 -15.62 5.18 20.90
C PRO A 215 -14.95 6.34 21.61
N HIS A 216 -14.37 7.30 20.89
CA HIS A 216 -13.62 8.43 21.43
C HIS A 216 -14.40 9.75 21.40
N ILE A 217 -15.57 9.77 20.76
CA ILE A 217 -16.43 10.96 20.67
C ILE A 217 -17.07 11.22 22.03
N ASP A 218 -16.95 12.46 22.50
CA ASP A 218 -17.63 13.01 23.68
C ASP A 218 -18.99 13.61 23.29
N ALA A 219 -18.97 14.45 22.25
CA ALA A 219 -20.16 15.13 21.76
C ALA A 219 -20.04 15.43 20.26
N THR A 220 -21.18 15.53 19.60
CA THR A 220 -21.28 16.06 18.24
C THR A 220 -22.34 17.15 18.19
N GLU A 221 -22.05 18.21 17.43
CA GLU A 221 -22.90 19.39 17.34
C GLU A 221 -22.90 19.89 15.89
N PHE A 222 -24.06 20.27 15.37
CA PHE A 222 -24.18 20.93 14.08
C PHE A 222 -24.72 22.34 14.29
N SER A 223 -23.91 23.34 13.96
CA SER A 223 -24.25 24.76 14.14
C SER A 223 -23.67 25.57 12.99
N GLU A 224 -24.44 26.53 12.48
CA GLU A 224 -23.97 27.46 11.43
C GLU A 224 -23.37 26.76 10.21
N GLY A 225 -23.90 25.57 9.87
CA GLY A 225 -23.40 24.85 8.71
C GLY A 225 -22.05 24.15 8.91
N THR A 226 -21.67 23.89 10.15
CA THR A 226 -20.45 23.17 10.50
C THR A 226 -20.79 22.04 11.45
N LEU A 227 -20.37 20.82 11.09
CA LEU A 227 -20.36 19.68 11.98
C LEU A 227 -19.12 19.75 12.86
N THR A 228 -19.31 19.85 14.17
CA THR A 228 -18.27 19.78 15.19
C THR A 228 -18.30 18.41 15.86
N ILE A 229 -17.18 17.69 15.83
CA ILE A 229 -16.98 16.43 16.55
C ILE A 229 -15.98 16.70 17.67
N ARG A 230 -16.41 16.57 18.92
CA ARG A 230 -15.55 16.71 20.10
C ARG A 230 -15.11 15.34 20.57
N LEU A 231 -13.81 15.15 20.70
CA LEU A 231 -13.18 13.94 21.20
C LEU A 231 -12.81 14.12 22.66
N ARG A 232 -12.87 13.03 23.43
CA ARG A 232 -12.45 13.01 24.85
C ARG A 232 -10.97 13.35 25.04
N TYR A 233 -10.16 13.05 24.04
CA TYR A 233 -8.72 13.27 23.99
C TYR A 233 -8.26 13.32 22.53
N PRO A 234 -7.11 13.94 22.22
CA PRO A 234 -6.54 13.90 20.88
C PRO A 234 -6.21 12.46 20.49
N LEU A 235 -6.36 12.12 19.20
CA LEU A 235 -6.09 10.78 18.69
C LEU A 235 -4.91 10.76 17.72
N SER A 236 -4.16 9.67 17.75
CA SER A 236 -3.19 9.31 16.73
C SER A 236 -3.68 8.07 15.99
N GLY A 237 -3.69 8.15 14.66
CA GLY A 237 -4.15 7.11 13.75
C GLY A 237 -2.96 6.48 13.04
N GLU A 238 -2.61 5.25 13.42
CA GLU A 238 -1.60 4.47 12.70
C GLU A 238 -2.24 3.72 11.52
N ILE A 239 -1.79 4.00 10.31
CA ILE A 239 -2.28 3.33 9.10
C ILE A 239 -1.64 1.93 9.00
N ALA A 240 -2.43 0.96 8.56
CA ALA A 240 -2.01 -0.43 8.34
C ALA A 240 -0.73 -0.52 7.49
N THR A 241 0.26 -1.31 7.93
CA THR A 241 1.57 -1.42 7.24
C THR A 241 1.43 -1.81 5.78
N ARG A 242 0.48 -2.69 5.42
CA ARG A 242 0.24 -3.09 4.02
C ARG A 242 -0.30 -1.97 3.14
N SER A 243 -0.87 -0.92 3.73
CA SER A 243 -1.32 0.24 2.95
C SER A 243 -0.16 1.06 2.40
N ARG A 244 1.07 0.92 2.94
CA ARG A 244 2.26 1.63 2.45
C ARG A 244 2.09 3.14 2.41
N VAL A 245 1.28 3.68 3.30
CA VAL A 245 1.10 5.12 3.44
C VAL A 245 2.12 5.59 4.48
N PRO A 246 3.02 6.52 4.12
CA PRO A 246 4.16 6.90 4.96
C PRO A 246 3.82 7.90 6.07
N VAL A 247 2.54 8.02 6.46
CA VAL A 247 2.09 9.02 7.42
C VAL A 247 1.26 8.38 8.55
N SER A 248 1.21 9.07 9.68
CA SER A 248 0.16 8.92 10.69
C SER A 248 -0.86 10.06 10.55
N PHE A 249 -2.09 9.80 10.98
CA PHE A 249 -3.09 10.85 11.14
C PHE A 249 -3.10 11.35 12.57
N GLU A 250 -3.27 12.65 12.78
CA GLU A 250 -3.45 13.26 14.10
C GLU A 250 -4.82 13.91 14.13
N LEU A 251 -5.60 13.69 15.17
CA LEU A 251 -6.90 14.34 15.37
C LEU A 251 -6.85 15.18 16.63
N ASP A 252 -7.16 16.46 16.48
CA ASP A 252 -7.33 17.37 17.61
C ASP A 252 -8.57 16.99 18.42
N THR A 253 -8.68 17.48 19.66
CA THR A 253 -9.87 17.27 20.50
C THR A 253 -11.15 17.82 19.88
N THR A 254 -11.03 18.74 18.93
CA THR A 254 -12.16 19.34 18.22
C THR A 254 -11.90 19.25 16.72
N ILE A 255 -12.69 18.42 16.04
CA ILE A 255 -12.72 18.33 14.58
C ILE A 255 -13.90 19.15 14.09
N ARG A 256 -13.68 19.98 13.07
CA ARG A 256 -14.75 20.72 12.40
C ARG A 256 -14.78 20.36 10.94
N VAL A 257 -15.98 20.07 10.44
CA VAL A 257 -16.25 19.73 9.05
C VAL A 257 -17.34 20.66 8.56
N ALA A 258 -16.98 21.56 7.66
CA ALA A 258 -17.95 22.36 6.91
C ALA A 258 -18.05 21.79 5.49
N ALA A 259 -19.23 21.91 4.90
CA ALA A 259 -19.49 21.43 3.55
C ALA A 259 -19.89 22.59 2.64
N GLU A 260 -19.28 22.65 1.47
CA GLU A 260 -19.43 23.73 0.50
C GLU A 260 -19.55 23.16 -0.91
N VAL A 261 -20.19 23.91 -1.80
CA VAL A 261 -20.16 23.64 -3.24
C VAL A 261 -19.38 24.77 -3.90
N ASP A 262 -18.30 24.43 -4.60
CA ASP A 262 -17.50 25.44 -5.26
C ASP A 262 -18.10 25.91 -6.60
N HIS A 263 -17.48 26.91 -7.22
CA HIS A 263 -17.90 27.46 -8.51
C HIS A 263 -17.90 26.44 -9.67
N THR A 264 -17.19 25.32 -9.53
CA THR A 264 -17.17 24.22 -10.50
C THR A 264 -18.22 23.15 -10.21
N LYS A 265 -19.08 23.37 -9.20
CA LYS A 265 -20.04 22.41 -8.66
C LYS A 265 -19.39 21.17 -8.02
N ALA A 266 -18.10 21.26 -7.65
CA ALA A 266 -17.46 20.21 -6.86
C ALA A 266 -17.97 20.28 -5.42
N ALA A 267 -18.14 19.12 -4.79
CA ALA A 267 -18.44 19.04 -3.35
C ALA A 267 -17.14 19.18 -2.57
N VAL A 268 -17.06 20.16 -1.68
CA VAL A 268 -15.86 20.47 -0.89
C VAL A 268 -16.16 20.28 0.58
N LEU A 269 -15.34 19.49 1.26
CA LEU A 269 -15.31 19.42 2.71
C LEU A 269 -14.13 20.25 3.21
N VAL A 270 -14.42 21.27 4.03
CA VAL A 270 -13.40 22.05 4.73
C VAL A 270 -13.19 21.42 6.10
N LEU A 271 -11.93 21.05 6.38
CA LEU A 271 -11.55 20.26 7.53
C LEU A 271 -10.69 21.09 8.47
N GLN A 272 -11.00 21.02 9.77
CA GLN A 272 -10.15 21.52 10.84
C GLN A 272 -10.00 20.44 11.90
N GLY A 273 -8.83 20.40 12.55
CA GLY A 273 -8.51 19.40 13.56
C GLY A 273 -8.05 18.05 13.02
N ILE A 274 -7.67 17.97 11.74
CA ILE A 274 -7.12 16.76 11.12
C ILE A 274 -5.70 17.06 10.60
N GLY A 275 -4.73 16.44 11.25
CA GLY A 275 -3.30 16.52 10.95
C GLY A 275 -2.76 15.29 10.24
N ILE A 276 -1.64 15.49 9.57
CA ILE A 276 -0.78 14.45 9.00
C ILE A 276 0.57 14.62 9.68
N ALA A 277 1.15 13.52 10.15
CA ALA A 277 2.47 13.52 10.76
C ALA A 277 3.38 12.43 10.19
N PRO A 278 4.72 12.60 10.30
CA PRO A 278 5.66 11.55 9.95
C PRO A 278 5.39 10.30 10.79
N ILE A 279 5.51 9.13 10.18
CA ILE A 279 5.49 7.87 10.93
C ILE A 279 6.69 7.77 11.88
N GLU A 280 6.52 6.97 12.93
CA GLU A 280 7.58 6.60 13.86
C GLU A 280 8.87 6.16 13.12
N GLY A 281 10.01 6.71 13.57
CA GLY A 281 11.34 6.48 12.99
C GLY A 281 11.70 7.40 11.80
N ALA A 282 10.73 8.00 11.11
CA ALA A 282 11.01 8.82 9.92
C ALA A 282 11.86 10.05 10.22
N SER A 283 11.45 10.85 11.21
CA SER A 283 12.16 12.07 11.61
C SER A 283 13.55 11.77 12.19
N GLU A 284 13.69 10.68 12.95
CA GLU A 284 14.98 10.29 13.52
C GLU A 284 15.97 9.90 12.42
N VAL A 285 15.55 9.05 11.47
CA VAL A 285 16.39 8.68 10.32
C VAL A 285 16.77 9.90 9.50
N TYR A 286 15.82 10.81 9.25
CA TYR A 286 16.10 12.07 8.55
C TYR A 286 17.23 12.85 9.23
N ASN A 287 17.12 13.06 10.54
CA ASN A 287 18.09 13.83 11.32
C ASN A 287 19.49 13.17 11.32
N ARG A 288 19.56 11.83 11.36
CA ARG A 288 20.84 11.10 11.25
C ARG A 288 21.45 11.18 9.85
N LEU A 289 20.65 11.38 8.82
CA LEU A 289 21.12 11.51 7.44
C LEU A 289 21.64 12.91 7.09
N LEU A 290 21.24 13.95 7.81
CA LEU A 290 21.72 15.33 7.62
C LEU A 290 23.24 15.44 7.44
N PRO A 291 24.09 14.90 8.34
CA PRO A 291 25.54 14.92 8.14
C PRO A 291 26.02 13.98 7.03
N VAL A 292 25.33 12.86 6.78
CA VAL A 292 25.75 11.82 5.82
C VAL A 292 25.68 12.31 4.38
N TRP A 293 24.64 13.07 4.05
CA TRP A 293 24.43 13.61 2.71
C TRP A 293 24.80 15.09 2.59
N GLN A 294 25.53 15.63 3.57
CA GLN A 294 26.07 16.98 3.48
C GLN A 294 26.96 17.08 2.23
N GLY A 295 26.75 18.13 1.42
CA GLY A 295 27.44 18.31 0.14
C GLY A 295 26.83 17.54 -1.04
N CYS A 296 25.76 16.76 -0.84
CA CYS A 296 24.98 16.23 -1.97
C CYS A 296 24.12 17.35 -2.58
N GLU A 297 24.42 17.74 -3.81
CA GLU A 297 23.70 18.82 -4.51
C GLU A 297 22.34 18.36 -5.06
N THR A 298 22.19 17.07 -5.36
CA THR A 298 20.98 16.53 -6.00
C THR A 298 20.16 15.65 -5.05
N THR A 299 18.85 15.64 -5.24
CA THR A 299 17.92 14.74 -4.54
C THR A 299 18.28 13.27 -4.82
N GLU A 300 18.74 12.96 -6.03
CA GLU A 300 19.20 11.64 -6.43
C GLU A 300 20.40 11.17 -5.60
N ALA A 301 21.42 12.02 -5.43
CA ALA A 301 22.59 11.69 -4.63
C ALA A 301 22.23 11.49 -3.15
N LYS A 302 21.36 12.36 -2.62
CA LYS A 302 20.80 12.22 -1.26
C LYS A 302 20.07 10.89 -1.10
N ALA A 303 19.22 10.52 -2.06
CA ALA A 303 18.47 9.26 -2.03
C ALA A 303 19.37 8.03 -2.06
N GLU A 304 20.45 8.06 -2.83
CA GLU A 304 21.43 6.98 -2.86
C GLU A 304 22.18 6.85 -1.53
N LYS A 305 22.65 7.96 -0.96
CA LYS A 305 23.30 7.98 0.36
C LYS A 305 22.37 7.53 1.47
N ALA A 306 21.11 7.96 1.45
CA ALA A 306 20.09 7.53 2.39
C ALA A 306 19.88 6.02 2.34
N TRP A 307 19.80 5.44 1.14
CA TRP A 307 19.63 4.00 0.97
C TRP A 307 20.85 3.19 1.41
N GLU A 308 22.07 3.63 1.06
CA GLU A 308 23.30 3.01 1.54
C GLU A 308 23.41 3.01 3.07
N TRP A 309 23.04 4.13 3.69
CA TRP A 309 23.03 4.28 5.14
C TRP A 309 21.96 3.38 5.76
N TRP A 310 20.73 3.37 5.21
CA TRP A 310 19.63 2.53 5.69
C TRP A 310 20.02 1.05 5.70
N LEU A 311 20.63 0.54 4.62
CA LEU A 311 21.04 -0.87 4.56
C LEU A 311 22.02 -1.28 5.68
N ARG A 312 22.81 -0.33 6.20
CA ARG A 312 23.77 -0.58 7.29
C ARG A 312 23.15 -0.46 8.68
N HIS A 313 22.15 0.41 8.86
CA HIS A 313 21.63 0.78 10.18
C HIS A 313 20.18 0.39 10.42
N LYS A 314 19.47 -0.19 9.44
CA LYS A 314 18.04 -0.54 9.58
C LYS A 314 17.73 -1.43 10.79
N GLY A 315 18.69 -2.25 11.24
CA GLY A 315 18.54 -3.07 12.45
C GLY A 315 18.26 -2.25 13.72
N GLU A 316 18.71 -0.99 13.76
CA GLU A 316 18.48 -0.07 14.89
C GLU A 316 17.03 0.43 14.96
N PHE A 317 16.23 0.20 13.92
CA PHE A 317 14.88 0.74 13.78
C PHE A 317 13.81 -0.36 13.70
N GLU A 318 14.15 -1.62 14.04
CA GLU A 318 13.28 -2.81 13.83
C GLU A 318 11.90 -2.72 14.48
N ASP A 319 11.77 -1.94 15.56
CA ASP A 319 10.53 -1.66 16.28
C ASP A 319 9.66 -0.56 15.62
N THR A 320 10.28 0.32 14.85
CA THR A 320 9.62 1.49 14.27
C THR A 320 8.68 1.17 13.11
N LYS A 321 7.69 2.05 12.90
CA LYS A 321 6.81 1.98 11.72
C LYS A 321 7.55 2.16 10.40
N LEU A 322 8.58 3.01 10.34
CA LEU A 322 9.40 3.21 9.13
C LEU A 322 10.02 1.89 8.67
N TRP A 323 10.68 1.17 9.58
CA TRP A 323 11.29 -0.12 9.26
C TRP A 323 10.26 -1.11 8.78
N ARG A 324 9.14 -1.21 9.51
CA ARG A 324 8.02 -2.07 9.11
C ARG A 324 7.56 -1.73 7.70
N LEU A 325 7.41 -0.46 7.33
CA LEU A 325 6.96 -0.05 5.99
C LEU A 325 7.99 -0.42 4.91
N VAL A 326 9.27 -0.13 5.10
CA VAL A 326 10.31 -0.39 4.09
C VAL A 326 10.59 -1.88 3.94
N GLU A 327 10.84 -2.58 5.05
CA GLU A 327 11.24 -3.99 5.04
C GLU A 327 10.09 -4.91 4.68
N SER A 328 8.84 -4.58 5.03
CA SER A 328 7.71 -5.38 4.55
C SER A 328 7.58 -5.39 3.03
N LEU A 329 8.19 -4.44 2.32
CA LEU A 329 8.23 -4.46 0.85
C LEU A 329 9.47 -5.18 0.36
N ALA A 330 10.64 -4.82 0.91
CA ALA A 330 11.92 -5.39 0.52
C ALA A 330 11.99 -6.91 0.77
N GLY A 331 11.31 -7.40 1.80
CA GLY A 331 11.24 -8.82 2.14
C GLY A 331 10.22 -9.64 1.33
N LEU A 332 9.43 -9.02 0.43
CA LEU A 332 8.55 -9.80 -0.44
C LEU A 332 9.37 -10.57 -1.48
N ARG A 333 9.01 -11.81 -1.79
CA ARG A 333 9.67 -12.57 -2.87
C ARG A 333 9.62 -11.85 -4.22
N THR A 334 8.55 -11.10 -4.47
CA THR A 334 8.33 -10.30 -5.68
C THR A 334 9.04 -8.95 -5.66
N ALA A 335 9.69 -8.58 -4.55
CA ALA A 335 10.44 -7.34 -4.40
C ALA A 335 11.60 -7.22 -5.41
N SER A 336 12.09 -8.37 -5.92
CA SER A 336 13.10 -8.41 -6.97
C SER A 336 12.67 -7.75 -8.29
N LEU A 337 11.36 -7.52 -8.47
CA LEU A 337 10.81 -6.79 -9.62
C LEU A 337 10.86 -5.26 -9.44
N ILE A 338 11.13 -4.78 -8.22
CA ILE A 338 11.20 -3.36 -7.91
C ILE A 338 12.65 -2.91 -8.14
N PRO A 339 12.90 -1.95 -9.04
CA PRO A 339 14.24 -1.40 -9.24
C PRO A 339 14.80 -0.81 -7.95
N LYS A 340 16.13 -0.81 -7.78
CA LYS A 340 16.82 -0.17 -6.63
C LYS A 340 16.27 1.26 -6.38
N ARG A 341 16.04 2.01 -7.45
CA ARG A 341 15.48 3.36 -7.38
C ARG A 341 14.12 3.43 -6.71
N GLY A 342 13.24 2.45 -6.94
CA GLY A 342 11.93 2.40 -6.29
C GLY A 342 12.03 2.29 -4.77
N PHE A 343 13.00 1.52 -4.25
CA PHE A 343 13.26 1.46 -2.80
C PHE A 343 13.83 2.76 -2.24
N MET A 344 14.73 3.41 -2.97
CA MET A 344 15.24 4.74 -2.59
C MET A 344 14.10 5.75 -2.51
N ASP A 345 13.22 5.78 -3.51
CA ASP A 345 12.08 6.69 -3.58
C ASP A 345 11.09 6.42 -2.44
N ILE A 346 10.86 5.16 -2.06
CA ILE A 346 10.03 4.83 -0.89
C ILE A 346 10.65 5.34 0.40
N LEU A 347 11.94 5.08 0.63
CA LEU A 347 12.63 5.56 1.83
C LEU A 347 12.60 7.09 1.90
N MET A 348 12.99 7.76 0.82
CA MET A 348 12.96 9.22 0.71
C MET A 348 11.55 9.77 0.92
N GLY A 349 10.53 9.16 0.31
CA GLY A 349 9.14 9.53 0.49
C GLY A 349 8.67 9.41 1.95
N CYS A 350 9.22 8.45 2.71
CA CYS A 350 8.90 8.30 4.13
C CYS A 350 9.58 9.36 5.01
N ILE A 351 10.88 9.58 4.82
CA ILE A 351 11.66 10.50 5.68
C ILE A 351 11.45 11.97 5.33
N CYS A 352 10.92 12.27 4.14
CA CYS A 352 10.54 13.61 3.70
C CYS A 352 9.06 13.95 3.97
N VAL A 353 8.35 13.16 4.77
CA VAL A 353 7.04 13.58 5.28
C VAL A 353 7.23 14.73 6.25
N THR A 354 6.42 15.77 6.11
CA THR A 354 6.35 16.89 7.05
C THR A 354 5.01 16.89 7.75
N ARG A 355 5.00 17.39 9.00
CA ARG A 355 3.74 17.56 9.70
C ARG A 355 2.89 18.61 8.96
N SER A 356 1.59 18.37 8.82
CA SER A 356 0.69 19.27 8.10
C SER A 356 -0.73 19.15 8.62
N ARG A 357 -1.61 20.06 8.21
CA ARG A 357 -3.04 20.02 8.48
C ARG A 357 -3.77 19.79 7.18
N ALA A 358 -4.59 18.73 7.13
CA ALA A 358 -5.55 18.56 6.06
C ALA A 358 -6.55 19.71 6.12
N THR A 359 -6.62 20.50 5.06
CA THR A 359 -7.39 21.74 5.03
C THR A 359 -8.71 21.53 4.29
N THR A 360 -8.67 20.84 3.15
CA THR A 360 -9.87 20.56 2.35
C THR A 360 -9.81 19.21 1.66
N LEU A 361 -10.97 18.59 1.44
CA LEU A 361 -11.20 17.48 0.52
C LEU A 361 -12.19 17.92 -0.55
N ARG A 362 -11.75 17.99 -1.80
CA ARG A 362 -12.57 18.38 -2.96
C ARG A 362 -12.92 17.16 -3.79
N TYR A 363 -14.21 16.90 -3.94
CA TYR A 363 -14.79 15.81 -4.73
C TYR A 363 -15.33 16.36 -6.04
N SER A 364 -14.80 15.87 -7.15
CA SER A 364 -15.18 16.30 -8.50
C SER A 364 -15.34 15.10 -9.42
N PHE A 365 -15.93 15.33 -10.60
CA PHE A 365 -15.91 14.39 -11.70
C PHE A 365 -14.62 14.55 -12.50
N PHE A 366 -14.00 13.44 -12.91
CA PHE A 366 -12.81 13.48 -13.76
C PHE A 366 -13.22 13.76 -15.21
N ALA A 367 -12.77 14.88 -15.79
CA ALA A 367 -12.89 15.21 -17.22
C ALA A 367 -14.30 14.94 -17.81
N ASP A 368 -15.35 15.43 -17.14
CA ASP A 368 -16.76 15.25 -17.51
C ASP A 368 -17.25 13.79 -17.59
N THR A 369 -16.49 12.83 -17.04
CA THR A 369 -16.94 11.46 -16.88
C THR A 369 -17.84 11.31 -15.65
N THR A 370 -18.55 10.19 -15.53
CA THR A 370 -19.29 9.84 -14.29
C THR A 370 -18.36 9.39 -13.15
N THR A 371 -17.05 9.38 -13.37
CA THR A 371 -16.08 8.88 -12.41
C THR A 371 -15.72 9.97 -11.41
N THR A 372 -16.07 9.75 -10.15
CA THR A 372 -15.68 10.64 -9.05
C THR A 372 -14.23 10.45 -8.66
N GLN A 373 -13.58 11.56 -8.35
CA GLN A 373 -12.25 11.64 -7.76
C GLN A 373 -12.25 12.58 -6.55
N VAL A 374 -11.20 12.49 -5.74
CA VAL A 374 -10.99 13.40 -4.60
C VAL A 374 -9.56 13.93 -4.60
N LYS A 375 -9.42 15.23 -4.30
CA LYS A 375 -8.15 15.94 -4.10
C LYS A 375 -8.12 16.53 -2.70
N CYS A 376 -6.98 16.45 -2.01
CA CYS A 376 -6.77 17.08 -0.72
C CYS A 376 -5.78 18.24 -0.86
N THR A 377 -6.11 19.35 -0.21
CA THR A 377 -5.18 20.45 0.02
C THR A 377 -4.77 20.43 1.49
N THR A 378 -3.47 20.62 1.72
CA THR A 378 -2.88 20.68 3.06
C THR A 378 -2.20 22.03 3.28
N SER A 379 -2.19 22.49 4.51
CA SER A 379 -1.35 23.61 4.97
C SER A 379 -0.30 23.08 5.94
N HIS A 380 0.85 23.74 6.02
CA HIS A 380 1.84 23.42 7.04
C HIS A 380 1.26 23.64 8.44
N HIS A 381 1.65 22.79 9.39
CA HIS A 381 1.33 23.04 10.79
C HIS A 381 2.07 24.32 11.23
N PRO A 382 1.41 25.32 11.82
CA PRO A 382 2.03 26.63 12.10
C PRO A 382 3.24 26.53 13.05
N ALA A 383 3.29 25.51 13.91
CA ALA A 383 4.42 25.29 14.80
C ALA A 383 5.72 24.83 14.10
N ILE A 384 5.66 24.40 12.83
CA ILE A 384 6.84 23.92 12.08
C ILE A 384 7.84 25.04 11.80
N SER A 385 7.38 26.28 11.67
CA SER A 385 8.24 27.45 11.44
C SER A 385 8.76 28.08 12.73
N ASN A 386 8.39 27.55 13.91
CA ASN A 386 8.80 28.08 15.20
C ASN A 386 10.00 27.29 15.78
N PRO A 387 11.22 27.85 15.85
CA PRO A 387 12.40 27.16 16.38
C PRO A 387 12.29 26.67 17.83
N ALA A 388 11.38 27.27 18.62
CA ALA A 388 11.11 26.83 19.99
C ALA A 388 10.13 25.65 20.08
N SER A 389 9.55 25.23 18.95
CA SER A 389 8.62 24.11 18.91
C SER A 389 9.35 22.78 18.75
N GLU A 390 8.86 21.75 19.43
CA GLU A 390 9.32 20.35 19.26
C GLU A 390 9.09 19.82 17.83
N VAL A 391 8.21 20.48 17.07
CA VAL A 391 7.86 20.09 15.70
C VAL A 391 8.51 20.98 14.66
N TYR A 392 9.47 21.81 15.08
CA TYR A 392 10.26 22.64 14.18
C TYR A 392 10.93 21.79 13.12
N ASP A 393 10.76 22.16 11.85
CA ASP A 393 11.38 21.48 10.73
C ASP A 393 11.89 22.53 9.73
N PRO A 394 13.18 22.93 9.81
CA PRO A 394 13.75 23.95 8.94
C PRO A 394 13.76 23.52 7.46
N ASP A 395 13.71 22.21 7.20
CA ASP A 395 13.74 21.63 5.86
C ASP A 395 12.34 21.30 5.34
N ALA A 396 11.26 21.77 6.00
CA ALA A 396 9.89 21.39 5.68
C ALA A 396 9.50 21.66 4.22
N GLU A 397 9.91 22.80 3.66
CA GLU A 397 9.60 23.14 2.26
C GLU A 397 10.30 22.18 1.28
N TRP A 398 11.60 21.93 1.50
CA TRP A 398 12.38 21.01 0.68
C TRP A 398 11.87 19.57 0.78
N LYS A 399 11.53 19.10 1.99
CA LYS A 399 10.93 17.79 2.25
C LYS A 399 9.60 17.63 1.53
N SER A 400 8.68 18.59 1.71
CA SER A 400 7.38 18.59 1.05
C SER A 400 7.48 18.59 -0.48
N SER A 401 8.41 19.38 -1.03
CA SER A 401 8.68 19.39 -2.48
C SER A 401 9.19 18.03 -2.95
N THR A 402 10.21 17.47 -2.27
CA THR A 402 10.79 16.16 -2.58
C THR A 402 9.77 15.03 -2.52
N ALA A 403 8.93 14.99 -1.48
CA ALA A 403 7.89 13.99 -1.33
C ALA A 403 6.84 14.11 -2.45
N ARG A 404 6.45 15.33 -2.83
CA ARG A 404 5.52 15.58 -3.94
C ARG A 404 6.11 15.17 -5.28
N ASP A 405 7.39 15.42 -5.52
CA ASP A 405 8.08 15.03 -6.75
C ASP A 405 8.17 13.50 -6.87
N ILE A 406 8.54 12.81 -5.80
CA ILE A 406 8.56 11.34 -5.76
C ILE A 406 7.17 10.77 -6.02
N ALA A 407 6.15 11.27 -5.30
CA ALA A 407 4.76 10.86 -5.49
C ALA A 407 4.32 11.06 -6.93
N THR A 408 4.61 12.23 -7.50
CA THR A 408 4.32 12.60 -8.89
C THR A 408 4.96 11.62 -9.87
N ARG A 409 6.27 11.37 -9.77
CA ARG A 409 6.98 10.44 -10.68
C ARG A 409 6.36 9.04 -10.66
N ASN A 410 5.97 8.57 -9.48
CA ASN A 410 5.37 7.26 -9.30
C ASN A 410 3.97 7.14 -9.92
N VAL A 411 3.21 8.25 -10.03
CA VAL A 411 1.86 8.23 -10.61
C VAL A 411 1.83 8.57 -12.10
N THR A 412 2.82 9.32 -12.61
CA THR A 412 2.87 9.74 -14.01
C THR A 412 3.46 8.70 -14.94
N ASP A 413 4.46 7.95 -14.50
CA ASP A 413 5.02 6.87 -15.29
C ASP A 413 4.10 5.64 -15.23
N SER A 414 3.64 5.16 -16.38
CA SER A 414 2.63 4.09 -16.45
C SER A 414 3.12 2.76 -15.89
N VAL A 415 4.41 2.44 -16.08
CA VAL A 415 5.02 1.20 -15.59
C VAL A 415 5.21 1.26 -14.08
N ASN A 416 5.74 2.37 -13.57
CA ASN A 416 5.88 2.59 -12.13
C ASN A 416 4.53 2.63 -11.44
N ARG A 417 3.52 3.26 -12.04
CA ARG A 417 2.16 3.27 -11.50
C ARG A 417 1.57 1.87 -11.43
N GLU A 418 1.67 1.07 -12.49
CA GLU A 418 1.16 -0.31 -12.48
C GLU A 418 1.86 -1.17 -11.41
N LEU A 419 3.18 -1.06 -11.28
CA LEU A 419 3.94 -1.75 -10.24
C LEU A 419 3.52 -1.28 -8.84
N ALA A 420 3.42 0.03 -8.64
CA ALA A 420 3.07 0.59 -7.34
C ALA A 420 1.61 0.29 -6.96
N GLU A 421 0.67 0.23 -7.91
CA GLU A 421 -0.70 -0.22 -7.65
C GLU A 421 -0.75 -1.69 -7.21
N LYS A 422 0.13 -2.55 -7.74
CA LYS A 422 0.23 -3.96 -7.33
C LYS A 422 0.77 -4.13 -5.91
N PHE A 423 1.74 -3.30 -5.50
CA PHE A 423 2.43 -3.44 -4.21
C PHE A 423 1.91 -2.52 -3.10
N ALA A 424 1.30 -1.40 -3.47
CA ALA A 424 1.02 -0.26 -2.60
C ALA A 424 -0.25 0.51 -3.04
N LYS A 425 -1.34 -0.18 -3.42
CA LYS A 425 -2.59 0.45 -3.92
C LYS A 425 -3.09 1.62 -3.07
N SER A 426 -3.08 1.47 -1.75
CA SER A 426 -3.47 2.53 -0.80
C SER A 426 -2.48 3.69 -0.81
N GLY A 427 -1.17 3.41 -0.78
CA GLY A 427 -0.10 4.40 -0.90
C GLY A 427 -0.20 5.22 -2.18
N ILE A 428 -0.46 4.57 -3.33
CA ILE A 428 -0.67 5.29 -4.59
C ILE A 428 -1.94 6.14 -4.58
N ASN A 429 -3.06 5.64 -4.03
CA ASN A 429 -4.25 6.49 -3.88
C ASN A 429 -4.00 7.67 -2.94
N PHE A 430 -3.21 7.48 -1.89
CA PHE A 430 -2.77 8.57 -1.02
C PHE A 430 -1.88 9.56 -1.77
N SER A 431 -0.94 9.11 -2.60
CA SER A 431 -0.15 10.01 -3.45
C SER A 431 -1.03 10.82 -4.42
N LEU A 432 -1.96 10.16 -5.11
CA LEU A 432 -2.91 10.81 -6.03
C LEU A 432 -3.79 11.86 -5.33
N LEU A 433 -4.02 11.72 -4.02
CA LEU A 433 -4.81 12.67 -3.24
C LEU A 433 -4.16 14.06 -3.18
N PHE A 434 -2.82 14.15 -3.20
CA PHE A 434 -2.07 15.41 -3.07
C PHE A 434 -1.37 15.85 -4.37
N SER A 435 -1.50 15.07 -5.44
CA SER A 435 -0.90 15.38 -6.74
C SER A 435 -1.85 16.17 -7.64
N ASP A 436 -1.33 17.09 -8.44
CA ASP A 436 -2.12 17.76 -9.48
C ASP A 436 -2.22 16.90 -10.74
N VAL A 437 -3.05 15.86 -10.64
CA VAL A 437 -3.15 14.82 -11.66
C VAL A 437 -4.02 15.24 -12.85
N GLU A 438 -4.92 16.21 -12.66
CA GLU A 438 -5.79 16.73 -13.72
C GLU A 438 -4.97 17.41 -14.83
N GLU A 439 -3.98 18.23 -14.45
CA GLU A 439 -3.02 18.84 -15.36
C GLU A 439 -2.27 17.80 -16.21
N LYS A 440 -2.12 16.58 -15.66
CA LYS A 440 -1.39 15.47 -16.28
C LYS A 440 -2.30 14.46 -16.97
N GLY A 441 -3.61 14.71 -17.03
CA GLY A 441 -4.60 13.80 -17.63
C GLY A 441 -4.72 12.46 -16.90
N ILE A 442 -4.39 12.42 -15.61
CA ILE A 442 -4.43 11.22 -14.79
C ILE A 442 -5.63 11.31 -13.84
N LYS A 443 -6.36 10.19 -13.72
CA LYS A 443 -7.48 10.09 -12.77
C LYS A 443 -6.97 10.24 -11.33
N GLY A 444 -7.64 11.09 -10.55
CA GLY A 444 -7.35 11.31 -9.13
C GLY A 444 -7.69 10.14 -8.22
N ALA A 445 -7.49 10.37 -6.92
CA ALA A 445 -7.71 9.37 -5.91
C ALA A 445 -9.18 8.93 -5.90
N SER A 446 -9.41 7.62 -5.71
CA SER A 446 -10.76 7.09 -5.60
C SER A 446 -11.37 7.43 -4.23
N PRO A 447 -12.56 8.06 -4.18
CA PRO A 447 -13.22 8.42 -2.91
C PRO A 447 -13.36 7.24 -1.94
N ASP A 448 -13.75 6.07 -2.45
CA ASP A 448 -13.97 4.89 -1.60
C ASP A 448 -12.67 4.35 -1.02
N VAL A 449 -11.56 4.45 -1.76
CA VAL A 449 -10.23 4.07 -1.26
C VAL A 449 -9.75 5.07 -0.20
N VAL A 450 -9.99 6.36 -0.42
CA VAL A 450 -9.63 7.42 0.54
C VAL A 450 -10.46 7.31 1.81
N ALA A 451 -11.77 7.08 1.73
CA ALA A 451 -12.60 6.84 2.93
C ALA A 451 -12.08 5.65 3.76
N LYS A 452 -11.69 4.55 3.10
CA LYS A 452 -11.06 3.40 3.79
C LYS A 452 -9.76 3.74 4.51
N LEU A 453 -9.02 4.77 4.07
CA LEU A 453 -7.81 5.25 4.76
C LEU A 453 -8.10 5.91 6.10
N PHE A 454 -9.33 6.35 6.39
CA PHE A 454 -9.72 6.95 7.67
C PHE A 454 -10.59 6.03 8.52
N GLN A 455 -11.09 4.94 7.92
CA GLN A 455 -11.91 3.95 8.60
C GLN A 455 -11.08 3.15 9.62
N GLN A 456 -11.64 2.96 10.81
CA GLN A 456 -11.05 2.08 11.82
C GLN A 456 -10.99 0.64 11.32
N SER A 457 -9.87 -0.04 11.57
CA SER A 457 -9.77 -1.46 11.34
C SER A 457 -10.44 -2.24 12.47
N LEU A 458 -11.51 -2.98 12.14
CA LEU A 458 -12.27 -3.77 13.12
C LEU A 458 -11.75 -5.20 13.29
N ALA A 459 -10.82 -5.64 12.44
CA ALA A 459 -10.26 -6.98 12.48
C ALA A 459 -8.74 -6.92 12.61
N VAL A 460 -8.24 -7.22 13.81
CA VAL A 460 -6.83 -7.54 14.02
C VAL A 460 -6.70 -9.07 13.94
N GLY A 461 -6.48 -9.62 12.74
CA GLY A 461 -6.20 -11.06 12.58
C GLY A 461 -6.68 -11.72 11.28
N GLY A 462 -7.46 -11.02 10.45
CA GLY A 462 -8.03 -11.58 9.22
C GLY A 462 -7.01 -12.02 8.16
N ALA A 463 -5.77 -11.55 8.29
CA ALA A 463 -4.73 -11.79 7.31
C ALA A 463 -3.96 -13.12 7.53
N THR A 464 -4.14 -13.80 8.67
CA THR A 464 -3.31 -14.95 9.11
C THR A 464 -3.18 -16.12 8.14
N HIS A 465 -4.23 -16.49 7.39
CA HIS A 465 -4.16 -17.58 6.40
C HIS A 465 -3.54 -17.12 5.07
N LEU A 466 -3.99 -15.99 4.52
CA LEU A 466 -3.50 -15.45 3.25
C LEU A 466 -2.03 -15.01 3.37
N ASP A 467 -1.63 -14.46 4.50
CA ASP A 467 -0.27 -13.99 4.75
C ASP A 467 0.76 -15.11 4.72
N ARG A 468 0.41 -16.30 5.21
CA ARG A 468 1.26 -17.49 5.08
C ARG A 468 1.44 -17.89 3.62
N MET A 469 0.40 -17.78 2.80
CA MET A 469 0.46 -18.11 1.37
C MET A 469 1.21 -17.06 0.54
N VAL A 470 1.11 -15.78 0.91
CA VAL A 470 1.75 -14.66 0.19
C VAL A 470 3.23 -14.48 0.59
N GLY A 471 3.71 -15.26 1.57
CA GLY A 471 5.11 -15.24 2.00
C GLY A 471 5.42 -14.08 2.96
N ALA A 472 4.44 -13.67 3.78
CA ALA A 472 4.70 -12.70 4.84
C ALA A 472 5.75 -13.25 5.81
N MET A 473 6.72 -12.40 6.13
CA MET A 473 7.77 -12.61 7.12
C MET A 473 7.17 -12.87 8.50
N LYS A 474 7.95 -13.51 9.39
CA LYS A 474 7.48 -13.89 10.72
C LYS A 474 6.95 -12.68 11.51
N TRP A 475 7.72 -11.60 11.57
CA TRP A 475 7.32 -10.38 12.29
C TRP A 475 6.06 -9.72 11.70
N GLN A 476 5.82 -9.82 10.38
CA GLN A 476 4.60 -9.28 9.76
C GLN A 476 3.35 -10.00 10.25
N ARG A 477 3.48 -11.28 10.61
CA ARG A 477 2.38 -12.06 11.18
C ARG A 477 2.09 -11.69 12.64
N ASP A 478 2.97 -10.93 13.28
CA ASP A 478 2.81 -10.49 14.66
C ASP A 478 2.38 -9.01 14.71
N ASP A 479 2.76 -8.20 13.71
CA ASP A 479 2.38 -6.78 13.57
C ASP A 479 0.85 -6.59 13.48
N PRO A 480 0.21 -5.94 14.49
CA PRO A 480 -1.23 -5.71 14.50
C PRO A 480 -1.68 -4.82 13.31
N THR A 481 -0.80 -3.95 12.82
CA THR A 481 -1.11 -3.05 11.71
C THR A 481 -0.97 -3.76 10.36
N PHE A 482 -0.24 -4.87 10.29
CA PHE A 482 -0.23 -5.75 9.13
C PHE A 482 -1.50 -6.62 9.11
N LYS A 483 -1.96 -7.04 10.29
CA LYS A 483 -3.21 -7.79 10.48
C LYS A 483 -4.48 -6.97 10.22
N ALA A 484 -4.40 -5.65 10.35
CA ALA A 484 -5.44 -4.66 10.08
C ALA A 484 -5.74 -4.50 8.56
N THR A 485 -5.87 -5.61 7.83
CA THR A 485 -5.95 -5.63 6.37
C THR A 485 -7.03 -6.59 5.87
N GLY A 486 -7.68 -6.26 4.75
CA GLY A 486 -8.86 -6.96 4.23
C GLY A 486 -9.95 -5.99 3.77
N ASP A 487 -11.22 -6.35 3.94
CA ASP A 487 -12.36 -5.49 3.60
C ASP A 487 -12.66 -4.39 4.63
N HIS A 488 -12.03 -4.48 5.82
CA HIS A 488 -12.17 -3.53 6.91
C HIS A 488 -11.38 -2.23 6.69
N GLY A 489 -11.53 -1.27 7.61
CA GLY A 489 -10.76 -0.03 7.60
C GLY A 489 -9.24 -0.23 7.74
N ARG A 490 -8.50 0.87 7.59
CA ARG A 490 -7.03 0.87 7.55
C ARG A 490 -6.35 1.54 8.74
N VAL A 491 -7.09 2.19 9.63
CA VAL A 491 -6.49 2.96 10.74
C VAL A 491 -6.70 2.26 12.07
N LEU A 492 -5.67 2.28 12.90
CA LEU A 492 -5.77 2.00 14.32
C LEU A 492 -5.68 3.33 15.07
N TRP A 493 -6.82 3.77 15.59
CA TRP A 493 -6.90 4.97 16.42
C TRP A 493 -6.48 4.66 17.86
N ARG A 494 -5.63 5.52 18.42
CA ARG A 494 -5.16 5.46 19.81
C ARG A 494 -5.15 6.86 20.40
N GLU A 495 -5.16 6.96 21.72
CA GLU A 495 -4.89 8.24 22.39
C GLU A 495 -3.49 8.74 21.98
N ALA A 496 -3.40 10.01 21.59
CA ALA A 496 -2.13 10.62 21.30
C ALA A 496 -1.36 10.82 22.63
N THR A 497 -0.24 10.13 22.79
CA THR A 497 0.68 10.35 23.90
C THR A 497 1.25 11.75 23.80
N LYS A 498 1.07 12.55 24.86
CA LYS A 498 1.61 13.91 24.98
C LYS A 498 3.12 13.92 25.05
#